data_AF-A0A6P0XJ82-F1
#
_entry.id   AF-A0A6P0XJ82-F1
#
_cell.length_a   1.000
_cell.length_b   1.000
_cell.length_c   1.000
_cell.angle_alpha   90.00
_cell.angle_beta   90.00
_cell.angle_gamma   90.00
#
_symmetry.space_group_name_H-M   'P 1'
#
loop_
_entity.id
_entity.type
_entity.pdbx_description
1 polymer ?
#
loop_
_entity_poly.entity_id
_entity_poly.type
_entity_poly.pdbx_seq_one_letter_code
_entity_poly.pdbx_strand_id
1 'polypeptide(L)'
;PNSRVLYKVAEKAISHQFSGKIICGHCCSLAVQTPEQVTETLKLVKEANISIVSLPMCNLYLQNRQENYTPRWRGVTLLHELKKQGISVAVASDNCRDPFFGFGDHDVLEVFNMSVRIAHLDMPYGDWPCAVTKTPADLIGLPNIGRIGVGLPADLILFKGRSFSELLSRPQHDRVVLRNGQVIDRTLPDYCELDSLFE
;
A
#
# COMPACT_ATOMS: atom_id res chain seq x y z
N PRO A 1 0.33 0.99 -20.37
CA PRO A 1 0.70 2.40 -20.63
C PRO A 1 -0.49 3.31 -20.97
N ASN A 2 -1.28 2.96 -22.00
CA ASN A 2 -2.35 3.82 -22.53
C ASN A 2 -3.67 3.78 -21.72
N SER A 3 -3.71 3.06 -20.59
CA SER A 3 -4.94 2.94 -19.80
C SER A 3 -5.32 4.27 -19.14
N ARG A 4 -6.49 4.79 -19.51
CA ARG A 4 -7.10 6.01 -18.97
C ARG A 4 -8.25 5.72 -17.99
N VAL A 5 -8.29 4.53 -17.39
CA VAL A 5 -9.40 4.10 -16.52
C VAL A 5 -9.54 5.00 -15.30
N LEU A 6 -8.45 5.34 -14.60
CA LEU A 6 -8.50 6.23 -13.43
C LEU A 6 -9.12 7.59 -13.77
N TYR A 7 -8.70 8.18 -14.89
CA TYR A 7 -9.27 9.41 -15.41
C TYR A 7 -10.79 9.27 -15.65
N LYS A 8 -11.21 8.17 -16.28
CA LYS A 8 -12.63 7.92 -16.57
C LYS A 8 -13.47 7.66 -15.33
N VAL A 9 -12.92 7.00 -14.30
CA VAL A 9 -13.58 6.86 -13.00
C VAL A 9 -13.80 8.24 -12.38
N ALA A 10 -12.79 9.11 -12.37
CA ALA A 10 -12.90 10.47 -11.85
C ALA A 10 -13.92 11.32 -12.63
N GLU A 11 -13.83 11.32 -13.96
CA GLU A 11 -14.78 11.99 -14.85
C GLU A 11 -16.23 11.56 -14.56
N LYS A 12 -16.45 10.25 -14.42
CA LYS A 12 -17.79 9.71 -14.16
C LYS A 12 -18.28 10.03 -12.76
N ALA A 13 -17.45 9.90 -11.74
CA ALA A 13 -17.79 10.26 -10.37
C ALA A 13 -18.28 11.71 -10.27
N ILE A 14 -17.57 12.64 -10.91
CA ILE A 14 -17.94 14.06 -10.96
C ILE A 14 -19.25 14.25 -11.74
N SER A 15 -19.36 13.68 -12.94
CA SER A 15 -20.56 13.84 -13.78
C SER A 15 -21.83 13.29 -13.14
N HIS A 16 -21.71 12.24 -12.33
CA HIS A 16 -22.81 11.63 -11.60
C HIS A 16 -23.01 12.21 -10.19
N GLN A 17 -22.22 13.20 -9.80
CA GLN A 17 -22.24 13.79 -8.45
C GLN A 17 -22.16 12.71 -7.36
N PHE A 18 -21.34 11.67 -7.59
CA PHE A 18 -21.23 10.54 -6.68
C PHE A 18 -20.61 11.00 -5.36
N SER A 19 -21.35 10.85 -4.27
CA SER A 19 -20.95 11.32 -2.94
C SER A 19 -20.31 10.23 -2.07
N GLY A 20 -20.29 8.98 -2.54
CA GLY A 20 -19.67 7.87 -1.84
C GLY A 20 -18.14 7.92 -1.91
N LYS A 21 -17.49 7.09 -1.07
CA LYS A 21 -16.04 6.92 -1.12
C LYS A 21 -15.65 6.09 -2.35
N ILE A 22 -14.62 6.54 -3.07
CA ILE A 22 -14.03 5.81 -4.19
C ILE A 22 -12.57 5.53 -3.86
N ILE A 23 -12.17 4.28 -4.03
CA ILE A 23 -10.79 3.84 -3.89
C ILE A 23 -10.38 3.17 -5.20
N CYS A 24 -9.24 3.60 -5.77
CA CYS A 24 -8.66 2.96 -6.95
C CYS A 24 -7.31 2.32 -6.61
N GLY A 25 -7.19 1.02 -6.90
CA GLY A 25 -5.94 0.28 -6.73
C GLY A 25 -4.98 0.41 -7.91
N HIS A 26 -3.72 0.04 -7.70
CA HIS A 26 -2.63 -0.01 -8.69
C HIS A 26 -2.25 1.35 -9.29
N CYS A 27 -3.08 1.85 -10.20
CA CYS A 27 -2.88 3.09 -10.97
C CYS A 27 -1.48 3.20 -11.63
N CYS A 28 -0.88 2.06 -11.99
CA CYS A 28 0.49 1.96 -12.51
C CYS A 28 0.68 2.71 -13.84
N SER A 29 -0.38 2.84 -14.65
CA SER A 29 -0.29 3.52 -15.95
C SER A 29 0.12 4.98 -15.82
N LEU A 30 -0.15 5.64 -14.69
CA LEU A 30 0.29 7.02 -14.44
C LEU A 30 1.81 7.19 -14.57
N ALA A 31 2.60 6.19 -14.15
CA ALA A 31 4.05 6.28 -14.16
C ALA A 31 4.69 6.27 -15.56
N VAL A 32 3.90 5.95 -16.60
CA VAL A 32 4.36 5.85 -17.99
C VAL A 32 3.50 6.70 -18.94
N GLN A 33 2.66 7.58 -18.40
CA GLN A 33 1.88 8.54 -19.16
C GLN A 33 2.63 9.86 -19.33
N THR A 34 2.16 10.69 -20.26
CA THR A 34 2.77 12.01 -20.44
C THR A 34 2.48 12.92 -19.23
N PRO A 35 3.34 13.89 -18.91
CA PRO A 35 3.13 14.82 -17.81
C PRO A 35 1.77 15.55 -17.87
N GLU A 36 1.28 15.86 -19.08
CA GLU A 36 0.00 16.51 -19.31
C GLU A 36 -1.15 15.60 -18.89
N GLN A 37 -1.12 14.32 -19.32
CA GLN A 37 -2.12 13.32 -18.97
C GLN A 37 -2.15 13.05 -17.46
N VAL A 38 -0.98 12.99 -16.83
CA VAL A 38 -0.85 12.84 -15.38
C VAL A 38 -1.48 14.02 -14.67
N THR A 39 -1.09 15.25 -15.04
CA THR A 39 -1.58 16.48 -14.41
C THR A 39 -3.11 16.58 -14.50
N GLU A 40 -3.66 16.32 -15.69
CA GLU A 40 -5.11 16.31 -15.92
C GLU A 40 -5.81 15.25 -15.06
N THR A 41 -5.25 14.04 -15.00
CA THR A 41 -5.81 12.93 -14.21
C THR A 41 -5.79 13.25 -12.72
N LEU A 42 -4.67 13.74 -12.19
CA LEU A 42 -4.55 14.04 -10.76
C LEU A 42 -5.53 15.15 -10.33
N LYS A 43 -5.75 16.15 -11.19
CA LYS A 43 -6.75 17.20 -10.93
C LYS A 43 -8.14 16.60 -10.77
N LEU A 44 -8.59 15.76 -11.70
CA LEU A 44 -9.91 15.13 -11.62
C LEU A 44 -10.01 14.16 -10.45
N VAL A 45 -8.96 13.37 -10.17
CA VAL A 45 -8.93 12.44 -9.02
C VAL A 45 -9.11 13.19 -7.71
N LYS A 46 -8.46 14.35 -7.57
CA LYS A 46 -8.62 15.21 -6.39
C LYS A 46 -10.03 15.80 -6.30
N GLU A 47 -10.57 16.31 -7.40
CA GLU A 47 -11.94 16.86 -7.46
C GLU A 47 -13.01 15.80 -7.14
N ALA A 48 -12.83 14.59 -7.65
CA ALA A 48 -13.70 13.43 -7.39
C ALA A 48 -13.51 12.81 -5.99
N ASN A 49 -12.59 13.34 -5.16
CA ASN A 49 -12.25 12.79 -3.85
C ASN A 49 -11.89 11.29 -3.86
N ILE A 50 -11.19 10.85 -4.92
CA ILE A 50 -10.75 9.45 -5.07
C ILE A 50 -9.48 9.25 -4.25
N SER A 51 -9.43 8.14 -3.49
CA SER A 51 -8.22 7.70 -2.81
C SER A 51 -7.51 6.59 -3.58
N ILE A 52 -6.19 6.50 -3.44
CA ILE A 52 -5.37 5.54 -4.19
C ILE A 52 -4.73 4.52 -3.27
N VAL A 53 -4.74 3.24 -3.68
CA VAL A 53 -3.95 2.18 -3.04
C VAL A 53 -2.90 1.70 -4.03
N SER A 54 -1.63 1.96 -3.74
CA SER A 54 -0.51 1.40 -4.51
C SER A 54 -0.12 0.04 -3.96
N LEU A 55 0.38 -0.86 -4.80
CA LEU A 55 0.68 -2.24 -4.43
C LEU A 55 2.14 -2.57 -4.80
N PRO A 56 3.14 -1.98 -4.12
CA PRO A 56 4.49 -1.89 -4.66
C PRO A 56 5.16 -3.23 -4.95
N MET A 57 4.95 -4.24 -4.10
CA MET A 57 5.51 -5.58 -4.29
C MET A 57 4.95 -6.26 -5.56
N CYS A 58 3.62 -6.39 -5.66
CA CYS A 58 2.99 -6.99 -6.84
C CYS A 58 3.24 -6.17 -8.10
N ASN A 59 3.22 -4.85 -8.00
CA ASN A 59 3.46 -3.99 -9.16
C ASN A 59 4.92 -4.11 -9.65
N LEU A 60 5.89 -4.18 -8.74
CA LEU A 60 7.29 -4.47 -9.11
C LEU A 60 7.43 -5.84 -9.77
N TYR A 61 6.70 -6.84 -9.29
CA TYR A 61 6.74 -8.21 -9.83
C TYR A 61 6.08 -8.35 -11.21
N LEU A 62 4.94 -7.68 -11.43
CA LEU A 62 4.10 -7.88 -12.61
C LEU A 62 4.37 -6.89 -13.74
N GLN A 63 4.69 -5.64 -13.42
CA GLN A 63 4.80 -4.60 -14.43
C GLN A 63 6.10 -4.74 -15.23
N ASN A 64 6.01 -4.45 -16.53
CA ASN A 64 7.11 -4.61 -17.48
C ASN A 64 7.70 -6.02 -17.56
N ARG A 65 7.03 -7.04 -17.00
CA ARG A 65 7.45 -8.42 -17.12
C ARG A 65 7.18 -8.92 -18.54
N GLN A 66 8.25 -9.32 -19.23
CA GLN A 66 8.23 -9.83 -20.59
C GLN A 66 9.14 -11.06 -20.67
N GLU A 67 8.81 -11.98 -21.56
CA GLU A 67 9.69 -13.12 -21.82
C GLU A 67 11.06 -12.64 -22.30
N ASN A 68 12.14 -13.26 -21.83
CA ASN A 68 13.53 -12.97 -22.22
C ASN A 68 14.08 -11.57 -21.86
N TYR A 69 13.34 -10.73 -21.11
CA TYR A 69 13.80 -9.39 -20.73
C TYR A 69 13.61 -9.09 -19.24
N THR A 70 14.64 -8.48 -18.63
CA THR A 70 14.53 -7.91 -17.29
C THR A 70 13.65 -6.64 -17.32
N PRO A 71 12.65 -6.50 -16.43
CA PRO A 71 11.89 -5.27 -16.23
C PRO A 71 12.80 -4.05 -16.01
N ARG A 72 12.50 -2.93 -16.68
CA ARG A 72 13.34 -1.72 -16.68
C ARG A 72 12.76 -0.56 -15.88
N TRP A 73 11.49 -0.62 -15.49
CA TRP A 73 10.86 0.38 -14.63
C TRP A 73 10.12 -0.28 -13.46
N ARG A 74 9.89 0.48 -12.39
CA ARG A 74 9.55 -0.06 -11.06
C ARG A 74 8.11 -0.55 -10.89
N GLY A 75 7.22 -0.30 -11.85
CA GLY A 75 5.84 -0.75 -11.80
C GLY A 75 4.87 0.09 -10.96
N VAL A 76 5.37 0.92 -10.03
CA VAL A 76 4.52 1.65 -9.07
C VAL A 76 3.96 2.95 -9.63
N THR A 77 2.84 3.41 -9.07
CA THR A 77 2.23 4.69 -9.43
C THR A 77 3.00 5.90 -8.89
N LEU A 78 2.48 7.11 -9.10
CA LEU A 78 3.12 8.39 -8.74
C LEU A 78 2.78 8.82 -7.30
N LEU A 79 3.27 8.06 -6.31
CA LEU A 79 2.88 8.22 -4.89
C LEU A 79 3.19 9.64 -4.35
N HIS A 80 4.36 10.20 -4.66
CA HIS A 80 4.75 11.54 -4.18
C HIS A 80 3.88 12.64 -4.79
N GLU A 81 3.58 12.54 -6.08
CA GLU A 81 2.78 13.49 -6.83
C GLU A 81 1.31 13.47 -6.36
N LEU A 82 0.75 12.27 -6.17
CA LEU A 82 -0.58 12.08 -5.57
C LEU A 82 -0.67 12.76 -4.20
N LYS A 83 0.30 12.47 -3.34
CA LYS A 83 0.34 13.02 -1.98
C LYS A 83 0.53 14.54 -1.97
N LYS A 84 1.37 15.09 -2.87
CA LYS A 84 1.57 16.53 -3.06
C LYS A 84 0.28 17.24 -3.49
N GLN A 85 -0.60 16.57 -4.23
CA GLN A 85 -1.93 17.07 -4.60
C GLN A 85 -2.97 16.90 -3.48
N GLY A 86 -2.57 16.39 -2.31
CA GLY A 86 -3.46 16.12 -1.20
C GLY A 86 -4.44 14.98 -1.46
N ILE A 87 -4.09 14.03 -2.34
CA ILE A 87 -4.85 12.80 -2.54
C ILE A 87 -4.41 11.78 -1.49
N SER A 88 -5.36 11.12 -0.83
CA SER A 88 -5.04 10.08 0.16
C SER A 88 -4.44 8.87 -0.54
N VAL A 89 -3.27 8.43 -0.08
CA VAL A 89 -2.55 7.28 -0.62
C VAL A 89 -2.28 6.26 0.48
N ALA A 90 -2.65 5.01 0.24
CA ALA A 90 -2.27 3.86 1.05
C ALA A 90 -1.40 2.90 0.23
N VAL A 91 -0.70 1.99 0.91
CA VAL A 91 0.01 0.87 0.28
C VAL A 91 -0.43 -0.45 0.89
N ALA A 92 -0.50 -1.50 0.08
CA ALA A 92 -0.93 -2.83 0.51
C ALA A 92 -0.16 -3.94 -0.25
N SER A 93 -0.28 -5.18 0.23
CA SER A 93 0.38 -6.36 -0.36
C SER A 93 -0.22 -6.80 -1.68
N ASP A 94 -1.53 -6.58 -1.89
CA ASP A 94 -2.35 -7.17 -2.96
C ASP A 94 -2.52 -8.68 -2.78
N ASN A 95 -1.56 -9.44 -3.28
CA ASN A 95 -1.61 -10.90 -3.36
C ASN A 95 -0.73 -11.55 -2.29
N CYS A 96 -1.07 -12.78 -1.92
CA CYS A 96 -0.26 -13.61 -1.02
C CYS A 96 -0.37 -15.06 -1.48
N ARG A 97 0.74 -15.61 -1.98
CA ARG A 97 0.85 -17.00 -2.48
C ARG A 97 -0.30 -17.42 -3.42
N ASP A 98 -0.54 -16.62 -4.45
CA ASP A 98 -1.60 -16.86 -5.43
C ASP A 98 -1.07 -16.90 -6.88
N PRO A 99 -1.93 -17.13 -7.89
CA PRO A 99 -1.50 -17.23 -9.30
C PRO A 99 -0.81 -15.98 -9.87
N PHE A 100 -1.01 -14.81 -9.27
CA PHE A 100 -0.41 -13.54 -9.72
C PHE A 100 0.89 -13.23 -8.99
N PHE A 101 1.00 -13.60 -7.71
CA PHE A 101 2.18 -13.40 -6.89
C PHE A 101 2.36 -14.58 -5.93
N GLY A 102 3.28 -15.47 -6.28
CA GLY A 102 3.52 -16.73 -5.54
C GLY A 102 4.22 -16.56 -4.17
N PHE A 103 4.35 -15.34 -3.66
CA PHE A 103 5.08 -15.02 -2.43
C PHE A 103 4.20 -14.21 -1.47
N GLY A 104 4.71 -13.92 -0.27
CA GLY A 104 4.05 -13.11 0.75
C GLY A 104 3.59 -13.91 1.97
N ASP A 105 3.48 -13.23 3.10
CA ASP A 105 3.07 -13.79 4.41
C ASP A 105 2.11 -12.86 5.18
N HIS A 106 1.50 -11.88 4.50
CA HIS A 106 0.66 -10.83 5.06
C HIS A 106 1.34 -9.87 6.06
N ASP A 107 2.68 -9.80 6.13
CA ASP A 107 3.38 -8.83 6.99
C ASP A 107 3.34 -7.41 6.41
N VAL A 108 2.53 -6.55 7.04
CA VAL A 108 2.43 -5.13 6.66
C VAL A 108 3.76 -4.36 6.80
N LEU A 109 4.67 -4.79 7.69
CA LEU A 109 5.99 -4.17 7.77
C LEU A 109 6.83 -4.48 6.54
N GLU A 110 6.73 -5.70 5.99
CA GLU A 110 7.39 -6.03 4.72
C GLU A 110 6.86 -5.13 3.60
N VAL A 111 5.54 -5.01 3.50
CA VAL A 111 4.87 -4.12 2.54
C VAL A 111 5.42 -2.70 2.65
N PHE A 112 5.48 -2.13 3.86
CA PHE A 112 6.01 -0.79 4.05
C PHE A 112 7.50 -0.69 3.70
N ASN A 113 8.31 -1.65 4.14
CA ASN A 113 9.75 -1.66 3.91
C ASN A 113 10.10 -1.74 2.42
N MET A 114 9.41 -2.60 1.67
CA MET A 114 9.54 -2.67 0.21
C MET A 114 9.02 -1.40 -0.46
N SER A 115 7.90 -0.84 0.01
CA SER A 115 7.37 0.43 -0.51
C SER A 115 8.37 1.58 -0.37
N VAL A 116 9.05 1.68 0.78
CA VAL A 116 10.10 2.68 1.02
C VAL A 116 11.19 2.59 -0.05
N ARG A 117 11.69 1.39 -0.35
CA ARG A 117 12.76 1.19 -1.35
C ARG A 117 12.29 1.43 -2.78
N ILE A 118 11.11 0.90 -3.12
CA ILE A 118 10.59 0.94 -4.50
C ILE A 118 10.16 2.37 -4.87
N ALA A 119 9.51 3.09 -3.95
CA ALA A 119 8.92 4.40 -4.23
C ALA A 119 9.68 5.57 -3.57
N HIS A 120 10.84 5.32 -2.94
CA HIS A 120 11.62 6.32 -2.20
C HIS A 120 10.76 7.04 -1.15
N LEU A 121 10.15 6.26 -0.24
CA LEU A 121 9.32 6.78 0.86
C LEU A 121 10.16 6.95 2.14
N ASP A 122 11.42 7.35 1.97
CA ASP A 122 12.45 7.47 2.99
C ASP A 122 12.62 8.92 3.45
N MET A 123 13.84 9.39 3.72
CA MET A 123 14.06 10.66 4.42
C MET A 123 13.77 11.91 3.56
N PRO A 124 13.04 12.92 4.10
CA PRO A 124 12.32 12.88 5.37
C PRO A 124 11.08 11.97 5.28
N TYR A 125 10.95 11.02 6.23
CA TYR A 125 9.85 10.03 6.22
C TYR A 125 8.46 10.66 6.25
N GLY A 126 8.35 11.87 6.79
CA GLY A 126 7.09 12.60 6.92
C GLY A 126 6.01 11.71 7.56
N ASP A 127 4.86 11.65 6.91
CA ASP A 127 3.73 10.81 7.27
C ASP A 127 3.60 9.55 6.41
N TRP A 128 4.65 9.11 5.68
CA TRP A 128 4.59 7.84 4.93
C TRP A 128 4.21 6.60 5.76
N PRO A 129 4.58 6.47 7.05
CA PRO A 129 4.07 5.40 7.90
C PRO A 129 2.54 5.35 8.01
N CYS A 130 1.85 6.48 7.76
CA CYS A 130 0.39 6.54 7.74
C CYS A 130 -0.21 5.73 6.59
N ALA A 131 0.52 5.53 5.49
CA ALA A 131 0.07 4.80 4.30
C ALA A 131 -0.22 3.31 4.57
N VAL A 132 0.30 2.76 5.67
CA VAL A 132 0.04 1.38 6.13
C VAL A 132 -0.67 1.32 7.50
N THR A 133 -1.06 2.46 8.07
CA THR A 133 -1.69 2.54 9.40
C THR A 133 -3.01 3.30 9.34
N LYS A 134 -3.02 4.59 9.71
CA LYS A 134 -4.27 5.37 9.83
C LYS A 134 -4.95 5.63 8.49
N THR A 135 -4.19 5.80 7.39
CA THR A 135 -4.76 6.12 6.08
C THR A 135 -5.67 5.00 5.57
N PRO A 136 -5.22 3.73 5.43
CA PRO A 136 -6.11 2.66 5.01
C PRO A 136 -7.31 2.47 5.96
N ALA A 137 -7.12 2.66 7.27
CA ALA A 137 -8.21 2.62 8.24
C ALA A 137 -9.31 3.67 7.94
N ASP A 138 -8.94 4.91 7.60
CA ASP A 138 -9.89 5.94 7.18
C ASP A 138 -10.62 5.61 5.88
N LEU A 139 -9.90 5.03 4.92
CA LEU A 139 -10.45 4.66 3.62
C LEU A 139 -11.57 3.62 3.78
N ILE A 140 -11.38 2.62 4.65
CA ILE A 140 -12.35 1.56 4.91
C ILE A 140 -13.37 1.90 6.02
N GLY A 141 -13.37 3.13 6.55
CA GLY A 141 -14.37 3.59 7.51
C GLY A 141 -14.16 3.12 8.94
N LEU A 142 -12.92 2.85 9.33
CA LEU A 142 -12.54 2.44 10.69
C LEU A 142 -11.67 3.54 11.35
N PRO A 143 -12.26 4.69 11.74
CA PRO A 143 -11.50 5.85 12.22
C PRO A 143 -10.82 5.66 13.58
N ASN A 144 -11.18 4.60 14.31
CA ASN A 144 -10.65 4.32 15.66
C ASN A 144 -9.51 3.30 15.68
N ILE A 145 -9.09 2.77 14.53
CA ILE A 145 -7.96 1.81 14.43
C ILE A 145 -6.76 2.42 13.70
N GLY A 146 -5.60 1.77 13.77
CA GLY A 146 -4.38 2.23 13.09
C GLY A 146 -3.79 3.52 13.67
N ARG A 147 -4.12 3.83 14.93
CA ARG A 147 -3.74 5.05 15.66
C ARG A 147 -3.40 4.72 17.09
N ILE A 148 -2.54 5.53 17.70
CA ILE A 148 -2.22 5.47 19.12
C ILE A 148 -2.71 6.77 19.77
N GLY A 149 -3.48 6.65 20.85
CA GLY A 149 -4.05 7.80 21.55
C GLY A 149 -4.80 7.39 22.82
N VAL A 150 -4.97 8.35 23.74
CA VAL A 150 -5.74 8.15 24.97
C VAL A 150 -7.20 7.84 24.62
N GLY A 151 -7.76 6.80 25.25
CA GLY A 151 -9.15 6.37 25.02
C GLY A 151 -9.33 5.41 23.84
N LEU A 152 -8.28 5.13 23.06
CA LEU A 152 -8.32 4.09 22.02
C LEU A 152 -7.96 2.70 22.59
N PRO A 153 -8.37 1.60 21.94
CA PRO A 153 -7.89 0.27 22.29
C PRO A 153 -6.37 0.20 22.28
N ALA A 154 -5.79 -0.58 23.20
CA ALA A 154 -4.35 -0.85 23.25
C ALA A 154 -3.93 -1.88 22.19
N ASP A 155 -4.14 -1.51 20.91
CA ASP A 155 -3.80 -2.27 19.71
C ASP A 155 -2.55 -1.67 19.07
N LEU A 156 -1.41 -2.34 19.18
CA LEU A 156 -0.15 -1.81 18.66
C LEU A 156 0.88 -2.91 18.37
N ILE A 157 1.90 -2.54 17.60
CA ILE A 157 3.06 -3.38 17.33
C ILE A 157 4.29 -2.67 17.91
N LEU A 158 5.02 -3.34 18.80
CA LEU A 158 6.31 -2.85 19.30
C LEU A 158 7.46 -3.48 18.53
N PHE A 159 8.37 -2.64 18.08
CA PHE A 159 9.61 -3.04 17.43
C PHE A 159 10.80 -2.69 18.31
N LYS A 160 11.93 -3.41 18.15
CA LYS A 160 13.18 -3.08 18.86
C LYS A 160 13.90 -1.86 18.27
N GLY A 161 13.63 -1.55 17.00
CA GLY A 161 14.22 -0.40 16.32
C GLY A 161 13.81 0.92 16.97
N ARG A 162 14.80 1.78 17.24
CA ARG A 162 14.61 3.09 17.90
C ARG A 162 14.38 4.23 16.91
N SER A 163 14.62 3.96 15.63
CA SER A 163 14.42 4.89 14.52
C SER A 163 13.95 4.12 13.28
N PHE A 164 13.43 4.82 12.28
CA PHE A 164 13.06 4.19 11.01
C PHE A 164 14.27 3.57 10.28
N SER A 165 15.46 4.15 10.41
CA SER A 165 16.68 3.55 9.87
C SER A 165 16.92 2.17 10.47
N GLU A 166 16.82 2.03 11.81
CA GLU A 166 16.97 0.73 12.48
C GLU A 166 15.83 -0.24 12.15
N LEU A 167 14.58 0.26 12.18
CA LEU A 167 13.38 -0.53 11.91
C LEU A 167 13.39 -1.15 10.51
N LEU A 168 13.81 -0.37 9.50
CA LEU A 168 13.77 -0.78 8.10
C LEU A 168 15.03 -1.54 7.65
N SER A 169 16.09 -1.55 8.46
CA SER A 169 17.36 -2.23 8.16
C SER A 169 17.35 -3.75 8.36
N ARG A 170 16.44 -4.28 9.19
CA ARG A 170 16.38 -5.72 9.51
C ARG A 170 14.95 -6.22 9.52
N PRO A 171 14.72 -7.50 9.17
CA PRO A 171 13.44 -8.15 9.46
C PRO A 171 13.14 -8.08 10.97
N GLN A 172 11.91 -7.74 11.33
CA GLN A 172 11.49 -7.56 12.73
C GLN A 172 10.58 -8.71 13.20
N HIS A 173 10.89 -9.96 12.85
CA HIS A 173 10.06 -11.11 13.28
C HIS A 173 10.01 -11.28 14.82
N ASP A 174 10.87 -10.59 15.56
CA ASP A 174 10.91 -10.52 17.02
C ASP A 174 10.02 -9.41 17.62
N ARG A 175 9.21 -8.71 16.81
CA ARG A 175 8.25 -7.68 17.24
C ARG A 175 7.26 -8.22 18.30
N VAL A 176 6.68 -7.36 19.11
CA VAL A 176 5.57 -7.75 20.00
C VAL A 176 4.28 -7.20 19.41
N VAL A 177 3.22 -8.01 19.32
CA VAL A 177 1.91 -7.57 18.84
C VAL A 177 0.94 -7.60 20.01
N LEU A 178 0.29 -6.46 20.26
CA LEU A 178 -0.74 -6.33 21.29
C LEU A 178 -2.10 -6.15 20.62
N ARG A 179 -3.08 -6.87 21.16
CA ARG A 179 -4.50 -6.69 20.86
C ARG A 179 -5.25 -6.48 22.17
N ASN A 180 -5.99 -5.37 22.30
CA ASN A 180 -6.70 -4.99 23.52
C ASN A 180 -5.80 -5.03 24.77
N GLY A 181 -4.53 -4.63 24.64
CA GLY A 181 -3.56 -4.59 25.73
C GLY A 181 -2.94 -5.94 26.09
N GLN A 182 -3.27 -7.02 25.39
CA GLN A 182 -2.69 -8.35 25.61
C GLN A 182 -1.73 -8.72 24.47
N VAL A 183 -0.58 -9.29 24.84
CA VAL A 183 0.36 -9.83 23.85
C VAL A 183 -0.25 -11.09 23.24
N ILE A 184 -0.30 -11.14 21.91
CA ILE A 184 -0.79 -12.31 21.18
C ILE A 184 0.36 -13.23 20.75
N ASP A 185 0.06 -14.52 20.56
CA ASP A 185 0.97 -15.44 19.89
C ASP A 185 1.12 -15.04 18.41
N ARG A 186 2.34 -15.21 17.91
CA ARG A 186 2.77 -14.83 16.56
C ARG A 186 3.52 -15.96 15.88
N THR A 187 3.54 -17.14 16.51
CA THR A 187 4.12 -18.34 15.92
C THR A 187 3.37 -18.64 14.64
N LEU A 188 4.08 -18.62 13.51
CA LEU A 188 3.51 -18.99 12.24
C LEU A 188 3.35 -20.52 12.20
N PRO A 189 2.27 -21.04 11.58
CA PRO A 189 2.14 -22.48 11.37
C PRO A 189 3.28 -22.99 10.48
N ASP A 190 3.67 -24.24 10.67
CA ASP A 190 4.65 -24.88 9.79
C ASP A 190 4.02 -25.14 8.42
N TYR A 191 4.82 -25.07 7.34
CA TYR A 191 4.32 -25.36 6.01
C TYR A 191 3.79 -26.80 5.88
N CYS A 192 4.36 -27.75 6.62
CA CYS A 192 3.90 -29.15 6.60
C CYS A 192 2.46 -29.33 7.09
N GLU A 193 1.90 -28.38 7.84
CA GLU A 193 0.48 -28.40 8.24
C GLU A 193 -0.46 -28.34 7.03
N LEU A 194 0.02 -27.86 5.87
CA LEU A 194 -0.76 -27.73 4.64
C LEU A 194 -0.51 -28.87 3.64
N ASP A 195 0.40 -29.81 3.90
CA ASP A 195 0.79 -30.84 2.92
C ASP A 195 -0.41 -31.67 2.43
N SER A 196 -1.32 -32.03 3.35
CA SER A 196 -2.54 -32.76 3.04
C SER A 196 -3.54 -32.05 2.10
N LEU A 197 -3.38 -30.74 1.86
CA LEU A 197 -4.20 -29.98 0.90
C LEU A 197 -3.67 -30.07 -0.53
N PHE A 198 -2.44 -30.57 -0.72
CA PHE A 198 -1.77 -30.67 -2.02
C PHE A 198 -1.53 -32.12 -2.47
N GLU A 199 -1.97 -33.10 -1.68
CA GLU A 199 -2.15 -34.51 -2.08
C GLU A 199 -3.45 -34.70 -2.87
#